data_AF-A0A7K4CVI5-F1
#
_entry.id   AF-A0A7K4CVI5-F1
#
_cell.length_a   1.000
_cell.length_b   1.000
_cell.length_c   1.000
_cell.angle_alpha   90.00
_cell.angle_beta   90.00
_cell.angle_gamma   90.00
#
_symmetry.space_group_name_H-M   'P 1'
#
loop_
_entity.id
_entity.type
_entity.pdbx_description
1 polymer ?
#
loop_
_entity_poly.entity_id
_entity_poly.type
_entity_poly.pdbx_seq_one_letter_code
_entity_poly.pdbx_strand_id
1 'polypeptide(L)'
;PPIWSTPHDEAMQLIQENAARLEQLRCLVPDTIRSRILPVLHGWSYPTFAASMDTCRGEPVVGIGAFFGLLANGKLCQELVGKWRLMMNSLHTDPDFKDGKVRFHALGASGANPFHLCVYSGIEQTDSSAWRQQAAYFKLSFVGLPVASISGKCKTFLAPWKATHEEALRACECECCKGLNIQERKALYLLGNEPGSTTEDKAAGEQARGIHNIHHMILERELAEDMAGTPKYFRYLKERFARSRNLRPFLQASHEARFQPDLVRFIKDLKRKEATP
;
A
#
# COMPACT_ATOMS: atom_id res chain seq x y z
N PRO A 1 -19.27 -1.25 8.80
CA PRO A 1 -18.16 -1.68 9.69
C PRO A 1 -17.11 -2.48 8.91
N PRO A 2 -15.83 -2.30 9.23
CA PRO A 2 -14.79 -3.05 8.54
C PRO A 2 -14.82 -4.54 8.94
N ILE A 3 -14.60 -5.43 7.96
CA ILE A 3 -14.74 -6.90 8.12
C ILE A 3 -13.90 -7.47 9.27
N TRP A 4 -12.84 -6.78 9.72
CA TRP A 4 -11.99 -7.25 10.82
C TRP A 4 -12.62 -7.18 12.20
N SER A 5 -13.71 -6.42 12.38
CA SER A 5 -14.50 -6.41 13.62
C SER A 5 -15.75 -7.29 13.51
N THR A 6 -15.93 -7.96 12.37
CA THR A 6 -17.11 -8.77 12.09
C THR A 6 -16.95 -10.15 12.73
N PRO A 7 -17.95 -10.65 13.47
CA PRO A 7 -17.99 -12.02 13.96
C PRO A 7 -17.72 -13.04 12.85
N HIS A 8 -17.12 -14.18 13.19
CA HIS A 8 -16.67 -15.18 12.21
C HIS A 8 -17.78 -15.62 11.25
N ASP A 9 -18.96 -15.93 11.77
CA ASP A 9 -20.09 -16.43 10.97
C ASP A 9 -20.64 -15.36 10.02
N GLU A 10 -20.72 -14.12 10.48
CA GLU A 10 -21.13 -12.98 9.64
C GLU A 10 -20.08 -12.73 8.54
N ALA A 11 -18.79 -12.87 8.84
CA ALA A 11 -17.73 -12.75 7.84
C ALA A 11 -17.80 -13.87 6.78
N MET A 12 -18.09 -15.10 7.19
CA MET A 12 -18.30 -16.24 6.28
C MET A 12 -19.51 -16.02 5.37
N GLN A 13 -20.63 -15.57 5.94
CA GLN A 13 -21.83 -15.25 5.17
C GLN A 13 -21.56 -14.15 4.14
N LEU A 14 -20.88 -13.06 4.54
CA LEU A 14 -20.52 -11.98 3.62
C LEU A 14 -19.63 -12.45 2.47
N ILE A 15 -18.70 -13.38 2.71
CA ILE A 15 -17.85 -13.96 1.66
C ILE A 15 -18.71 -14.75 0.66
N GLN A 16 -19.64 -15.57 1.16
CA GLN A 16 -20.55 -16.35 0.31
C GLN A 16 -21.48 -15.44 -0.51
N GLU A 17 -22.06 -14.41 0.12
CA GLU A 17 -22.89 -13.42 -0.57
C GLU A 17 -22.11 -12.66 -1.64
N ASN A 18 -20.88 -12.25 -1.36
CA ASN A 18 -20.04 -11.56 -2.32
C ASN A 18 -19.66 -12.47 -3.51
N ALA A 19 -19.41 -13.75 -3.27
CA ALA A 19 -19.17 -14.73 -4.33
C ALA A 19 -20.41 -14.89 -5.23
N ALA A 20 -21.61 -15.00 -4.64
CA ALA A 20 -22.86 -15.08 -5.39
C ALA A 20 -23.12 -13.79 -6.20
N ARG A 21 -22.86 -12.61 -5.61
CA ARG A 21 -22.97 -11.32 -6.30
C ARG A 21 -21.97 -11.17 -7.44
N LEU A 22 -20.74 -11.66 -7.27
CA LEU A 22 -19.74 -11.66 -8.33
C LEU A 22 -20.24 -12.45 -9.55
N GLU A 23 -20.80 -13.64 -9.33
CA GLU A 23 -21.35 -14.47 -10.40
C GLU A 23 -22.56 -13.81 -11.08
N GLN A 24 -23.47 -13.24 -10.30
CA GLN A 24 -24.59 -12.47 -10.85
C GLN A 24 -24.10 -11.29 -11.70
N LEU A 25 -23.11 -10.55 -11.23
CA LEU A 25 -22.53 -9.43 -11.98
C LEU A 25 -21.93 -9.90 -13.31
N ARG A 26 -21.23 -11.04 -13.32
CA ARG A 26 -20.65 -11.64 -14.53
C ARG A 26 -21.71 -12.03 -15.55
N CYS A 27 -22.87 -12.51 -15.11
CA CYS A 27 -24.02 -12.79 -15.98
C CYS A 27 -24.66 -11.53 -16.57
N LEU A 28 -24.62 -10.41 -15.85
CA LEU A 28 -25.25 -9.15 -16.26
C LEU A 28 -24.40 -8.29 -17.19
N VAL A 29 -23.08 -8.45 -17.16
CA VAL A 29 -22.18 -7.64 -17.99
C VAL A 29 -21.83 -8.31 -19.32
N PRO A 30 -21.54 -7.53 -20.38
CA PRO A 30 -20.98 -8.06 -21.62
C PRO A 30 -19.66 -8.80 -21.39
N ASP A 31 -19.33 -9.76 -22.26
CA ASP A 31 -18.07 -10.53 -22.20
C ASP A 31 -16.81 -9.66 -22.16
N THR A 32 -16.85 -8.50 -22.82
CA THR A 32 -15.75 -7.51 -22.85
C THR A 32 -15.45 -6.90 -21.47
N ILE A 33 -16.42 -6.90 -20.56
CA ILE A 33 -16.31 -6.40 -19.19
C ILE A 33 -16.15 -7.55 -18.19
N ARG A 34 -16.75 -8.72 -18.47
CA ARG A 34 -16.71 -9.89 -17.58
C ARG A 34 -15.28 -10.25 -17.14
N SER A 35 -14.35 -10.27 -18.09
CA SER A 35 -12.91 -10.54 -17.85
C SER A 35 -12.16 -9.42 -17.13
N ARG A 36 -12.82 -8.29 -16.87
CA ARG A 36 -12.28 -7.12 -16.15
C ARG A 36 -12.85 -6.97 -14.75
N ILE A 37 -13.81 -7.81 -14.35
CA ILE A 37 -14.33 -7.82 -12.98
C ILE A 37 -13.29 -8.49 -12.09
N LEU A 38 -12.68 -7.71 -11.21
CA LEU A 38 -11.63 -8.15 -10.29
C LEU A 38 -12.26 -8.77 -9.03
N PRO A 39 -12.12 -10.09 -8.80
CA PRO A 39 -12.47 -10.69 -7.51
C PRO A 39 -11.49 -10.18 -6.44
N VAL A 40 -11.97 -10.03 -5.20
CA VAL A 40 -11.18 -9.47 -4.10
C VAL A 40 -11.08 -10.47 -2.97
N LEU A 41 -9.85 -10.75 -2.54
CA LEU A 41 -9.57 -11.51 -1.33
C LEU A 41 -9.98 -10.73 -0.10
N HIS A 42 -10.81 -11.37 0.70
CA HIS A 42 -11.29 -10.94 2.00
C HIS A 42 -10.94 -11.99 3.05
N GLY A 43 -11.29 -11.70 4.31
CA GLY A 43 -11.06 -12.61 5.42
C GLY A 43 -9.77 -12.32 6.16
N TRP A 44 -9.85 -12.49 7.47
CA TRP A 44 -8.81 -12.10 8.43
C TRP A 44 -8.48 -13.23 9.42
N SER A 45 -9.20 -14.34 9.35
CA SER A 45 -8.89 -15.61 9.99
C SER A 45 -8.55 -16.64 8.92
N TYR A 46 -7.86 -17.72 9.28
CA TYR A 46 -7.54 -18.76 8.30
C TYR A 46 -8.79 -19.32 7.58
N PRO A 47 -9.90 -19.66 8.27
CA PRO A 47 -11.07 -20.19 7.57
C PRO A 47 -11.73 -19.18 6.62
N THR A 48 -11.83 -17.91 7.03
CA THR A 48 -12.42 -16.86 6.16
C THR A 48 -11.52 -16.55 4.97
N PHE A 49 -10.20 -16.50 5.18
CA PHE A 49 -9.25 -16.28 4.10
C PHE A 49 -9.24 -17.45 3.12
N ALA A 50 -9.24 -18.70 3.60
CA ALA A 50 -9.32 -19.90 2.76
C ALA A 50 -10.61 -19.92 1.92
N ALA A 51 -11.76 -19.65 2.54
CA ALA A 51 -13.02 -19.55 1.82
C ALA A 51 -12.99 -18.45 0.74
N SER A 52 -12.35 -17.31 1.03
CA SER A 52 -12.18 -16.25 0.03
C SER A 52 -11.18 -16.60 -1.07
N MET A 53 -10.17 -17.43 -0.80
CA MET A 53 -9.27 -17.93 -1.84
C MET A 53 -10.01 -18.86 -2.80
N ASP A 54 -10.88 -19.73 -2.28
CA ASP A 54 -11.66 -20.66 -3.09
C ASP A 54 -12.57 -19.93 -4.09
N THR A 55 -13.11 -18.77 -3.72
CA THR A 55 -13.94 -17.95 -4.64
C THR A 55 -13.12 -17.24 -5.72
N CYS A 56 -11.79 -17.18 -5.58
CA CYS A 56 -10.87 -16.52 -6.50
C CYS A 56 -10.02 -17.52 -7.31
N ARG A 57 -10.23 -18.83 -7.18
CA ARG A 57 -9.44 -19.84 -7.90
C ARG A 57 -9.68 -19.76 -9.41
N GLY A 58 -8.59 -19.89 -10.17
CA GLY A 58 -8.62 -19.82 -11.64
C GLY A 58 -8.64 -18.40 -12.22
N GLU A 59 -8.61 -17.37 -11.37
CA GLU A 59 -8.67 -15.97 -11.78
C GLU A 59 -7.26 -15.45 -12.14
N PRO A 60 -7.08 -14.77 -13.29
CA PRO A 60 -5.76 -14.32 -13.73
C PRO A 60 -5.24 -13.11 -12.92
N VAL A 61 -6.15 -12.36 -12.31
CA VAL A 61 -5.85 -11.19 -11.47
C VAL A 61 -6.79 -11.21 -10.28
N VAL A 62 -6.25 -11.00 -9.08
CA VAL A 62 -7.00 -11.00 -7.83
C VAL A 62 -6.65 -9.76 -7.01
N GLY A 63 -7.69 -9.06 -6.55
CA GLY A 63 -7.56 -7.92 -5.67
C GLY A 63 -7.27 -8.37 -4.23
N ILE A 64 -6.47 -7.60 -3.50
CA ILE A 64 -6.27 -7.78 -2.05
C ILE A 64 -6.87 -6.57 -1.35
N GLY A 65 -7.95 -6.80 -0.61
CA GLY A 65 -8.71 -5.75 0.05
C GLY A 65 -8.17 -5.32 1.42
N ALA A 66 -8.52 -4.10 1.83
CA ALA A 66 -8.67 -3.65 3.22
C ALA A 66 -7.44 -3.73 4.17
N PHE A 67 -6.23 -3.90 3.65
CA PHE A 67 -5.04 -3.99 4.50
C PHE A 67 -4.35 -2.65 4.80
N PHE A 68 -4.29 -1.74 3.82
CA PHE A 68 -3.41 -0.57 3.90
C PHE A 68 -4.01 0.63 4.65
N GLY A 69 -5.34 0.77 4.68
CA GLY A 69 -6.01 1.74 5.55
C GLY A 69 -5.71 1.50 7.03
N LEU A 70 -5.38 0.26 7.41
CA LEU A 70 -5.02 -0.12 8.78
C LEU A 70 -3.55 0.17 9.13
N LEU A 71 -2.64 0.09 8.15
CA LEU A 71 -1.24 0.49 8.32
C LEU A 71 -1.09 1.98 8.65
N ALA A 72 -2.04 2.80 8.17
CA ALA A 72 -2.06 4.25 8.37
C ALA A 72 -2.52 4.69 9.77
N ASN A 73 -3.34 3.90 10.47
CA ASN A 73 -4.01 4.32 11.72
C ASN A 73 -3.17 4.17 13.01
N GLY A 74 -1.85 4.03 12.89
CA GLY A 74 -0.89 4.28 13.97
C GLY A 74 -0.88 3.31 15.16
N LYS A 75 -1.94 2.54 15.39
CA LYS A 75 -1.97 1.44 16.36
C LYS A 75 -1.45 0.19 15.66
N LEU A 76 -0.15 -0.04 15.79
CA LEU A 76 0.45 -1.33 15.47
C LEU A 76 -0.27 -2.40 16.30
N CYS A 77 -1.20 -3.12 15.68
CA CYS A 77 -1.76 -4.32 16.27
C CYS A 77 -0.92 -5.50 15.79
N GLN A 78 -0.25 -6.21 16.70
CA GLN A 78 0.45 -7.47 16.38
C GLN A 78 -0.45 -8.46 15.63
N GLU A 79 -1.76 -8.37 15.87
CA GLU A 79 -2.81 -9.07 15.14
C GLU A 79 -2.76 -8.80 13.62
N LEU A 80 -2.59 -7.55 13.19
CA LEU A 80 -2.52 -7.20 11.76
C LEU A 80 -1.26 -7.78 11.11
N VAL A 81 -0.14 -7.79 11.82
CA VAL A 81 1.11 -8.42 11.37
C VAL A 81 0.92 -9.93 11.22
N GLY A 82 0.20 -10.56 12.16
CA GLY A 82 -0.19 -11.97 12.07
C GLY A 82 -1.07 -12.26 10.86
N LYS A 83 -2.09 -11.42 10.62
CA LYS A 83 -2.99 -11.52 9.46
C LYS A 83 -2.26 -11.37 8.13
N TRP A 84 -1.35 -10.41 8.04
CA TRP A 84 -0.48 -10.25 6.87
C TRP A 84 0.37 -11.48 6.63
N ARG A 85 1.01 -12.01 7.68
CA ARG A 85 1.83 -13.21 7.59
C ARG A 85 1.01 -14.40 7.11
N LEU A 86 -0.19 -14.57 7.65
CA LEU A 86 -1.12 -15.62 7.23
C LEU A 86 -1.42 -15.52 5.73
N MET A 87 -1.82 -14.33 5.27
CA MET A 87 -2.13 -14.07 3.87
C MET A 87 -0.93 -14.38 2.98
N MET A 88 0.25 -13.84 3.31
CA MET A 88 1.46 -14.07 2.50
C MET A 88 1.87 -15.54 2.47
N ASN A 89 1.82 -16.23 3.61
CA ASN A 89 2.10 -17.67 3.67
C ASN A 89 1.14 -18.45 2.77
N SER A 90 -0.17 -18.23 2.93
CA SER A 90 -1.19 -18.92 2.15
C SER A 90 -0.98 -18.69 0.65
N LEU A 91 -0.76 -17.45 0.21
CA LEU A 91 -0.51 -17.13 -1.21
C LEU A 91 0.79 -17.77 -1.75
N HIS A 92 1.85 -17.88 -0.94
CA HIS A 92 3.10 -18.52 -1.36
C HIS A 92 3.06 -20.05 -1.32
N THR A 93 2.16 -20.65 -0.54
CA THR A 93 2.06 -22.11 -0.40
C THR A 93 0.98 -22.75 -1.27
N ASP A 94 -0.10 -22.04 -1.57
CA ASP A 94 -1.20 -22.60 -2.36
C ASP A 94 -0.79 -22.77 -3.83
N PRO A 95 -0.86 -23.99 -4.40
CA PRO A 95 -0.45 -24.28 -5.77
C PRO A 95 -1.14 -23.47 -6.86
N ASP A 96 -2.34 -22.95 -6.60
CA ASP A 96 -3.10 -22.16 -7.57
C ASP A 96 -2.70 -20.69 -7.57
N PHE A 97 -2.12 -20.20 -6.47
CA PHE A 97 -1.75 -18.80 -6.28
C PHE A 97 -0.24 -18.54 -6.36
N LYS A 98 0.59 -19.58 -6.23
CA LYS A 98 2.05 -19.48 -6.33
C LYS A 98 2.55 -19.48 -7.79
N ASP A 99 3.85 -19.22 -7.94
CA ASP A 99 4.61 -19.32 -9.21
C ASP A 99 4.10 -18.40 -10.34
N GLY A 100 3.49 -17.26 -9.99
CA GLY A 100 3.09 -16.23 -10.97
C GLY A 100 1.86 -16.59 -11.81
N LYS A 101 1.10 -17.62 -11.42
CA LYS A 101 -0.17 -17.99 -12.08
C LYS A 101 -1.26 -16.93 -11.93
N VAL A 102 -1.22 -16.20 -10.81
CA VAL A 102 -2.16 -15.14 -10.45
C VAL A 102 -1.37 -13.87 -10.20
N ARG A 103 -1.85 -12.75 -10.74
CA ARG A 103 -1.32 -11.42 -10.41
C ARG A 103 -2.14 -10.80 -9.29
N PHE A 104 -1.48 -10.13 -8.35
CA PHE A 104 -2.16 -9.51 -7.22
C PHE A 104 -2.21 -7.99 -7.35
N HIS A 105 -3.40 -7.43 -7.07
CA HIS A 105 -3.62 -5.99 -6.99
C HIS A 105 -3.99 -5.59 -5.57
N ALA A 106 -3.09 -4.91 -4.85
CA ALA A 106 -3.42 -4.36 -3.53
C ALA A 106 -4.23 -3.08 -3.65
N LEU A 107 -5.45 -3.13 -3.11
CA LEU A 107 -6.38 -2.00 -3.11
C LEU A 107 -5.97 -0.98 -2.04
N GLY A 108 -5.74 0.26 -2.46
CA GLY A 108 -5.45 1.39 -1.58
C GLY A 108 -4.10 1.34 -0.86
N ALA A 109 -3.10 0.64 -1.41
CA ALA A 109 -1.71 0.65 -0.91
C ALA A 109 -1.05 2.02 -1.10
N SER A 110 -1.40 2.94 -0.19
CA SER A 110 -1.26 4.37 -0.42
C SER A 110 0.14 4.90 -0.11
N GLY A 111 0.87 5.31 -1.14
CA GLY A 111 2.19 5.95 -1.06
C GLY A 111 3.35 4.97 -1.19
N ALA A 112 4.57 5.52 -1.31
CA ALA A 112 5.78 4.75 -1.66
C ALA A 112 6.10 3.59 -0.70
N ASN A 113 5.89 3.80 0.61
CA ASN A 113 6.23 2.80 1.62
C ASN A 113 5.33 1.55 1.56
N PRO A 114 3.98 1.67 1.61
CA PRO A 114 3.06 0.58 1.30
C PRO A 114 3.34 -0.12 -0.03
N PHE A 115 3.60 0.65 -1.09
CA PHE A 115 3.91 0.12 -2.41
C PHE A 115 5.16 -0.78 -2.38
N HIS A 116 6.27 -0.32 -1.80
CA HIS A 116 7.47 -1.14 -1.67
C HIS A 116 7.24 -2.44 -0.88
N LEU A 117 6.43 -2.38 0.18
CA LEU A 117 6.06 -3.57 0.95
C LEU A 117 5.26 -4.55 0.08
N CYS A 118 4.29 -4.07 -0.71
CA CYS A 118 3.55 -4.89 -1.69
C CYS A 118 4.49 -5.61 -2.66
N VAL A 119 5.35 -4.85 -3.36
CA VAL A 119 6.26 -5.43 -4.36
C VAL A 119 7.18 -6.46 -3.72
N TYR A 120 7.74 -6.14 -2.56
CA TYR A 120 8.60 -7.08 -1.83
C TYR A 120 7.87 -8.36 -1.43
N SER A 121 6.58 -8.29 -1.17
CA SER A 121 5.72 -9.43 -0.86
C SER A 121 5.23 -10.21 -2.07
N GLY A 122 5.56 -9.79 -3.29
CA GLY A 122 5.06 -10.42 -4.52
C GLY A 122 3.66 -9.95 -4.91
N ILE A 123 3.26 -8.74 -4.51
CA ILE A 123 2.06 -8.07 -5.02
C ILE A 123 2.51 -7.06 -6.07
N GLU A 124 2.10 -7.26 -7.32
CA GLU A 124 2.63 -6.53 -8.47
C GLU A 124 1.92 -5.21 -8.73
N GLN A 125 0.64 -5.11 -8.38
CA GLN A 125 -0.18 -3.96 -8.71
C GLN A 125 -0.71 -3.27 -7.45
N THR A 126 -0.79 -1.94 -7.52
CA THR A 126 -1.33 -1.11 -6.44
C THR A 126 -2.06 0.08 -7.04
N ASP A 127 -3.13 0.55 -6.40
CA ASP A 127 -3.67 1.89 -6.62
C ASP A 127 -3.37 2.82 -5.44
N SER A 128 -3.26 4.12 -5.74
CA SER A 128 -3.03 5.12 -4.72
C SER A 128 -3.62 6.48 -5.07
N SER A 129 -4.38 7.05 -4.12
CA SER A 129 -4.74 8.47 -4.09
C SER A 129 -3.80 9.32 -3.22
N ALA A 130 -2.71 8.74 -2.71
CA ALA A 130 -1.85 9.37 -1.72
C ALA A 130 -1.15 10.61 -2.26
N TRP A 131 -0.70 10.58 -3.52
CA TRP A 131 0.00 11.69 -4.17
C TRP A 131 -0.85 12.97 -4.20
N ARG A 132 -2.16 12.81 -4.47
CA ARG A 132 -3.14 13.89 -4.48
C ARG A 132 -3.46 14.37 -3.06
N GLN A 133 -3.73 13.44 -2.14
CA GLN A 133 -3.99 13.81 -0.74
C GLN A 133 -2.79 14.54 -0.14
N GLN A 134 -1.57 14.09 -0.40
CA GLN A 134 -0.34 14.75 0.03
C GLN A 134 -0.24 16.18 -0.53
N ALA A 135 -0.57 16.37 -1.81
CA ALA A 135 -0.56 17.68 -2.44
C ALA A 135 -1.53 18.67 -1.77
N ALA A 136 -2.76 18.24 -1.44
CA ALA A 136 -3.74 19.06 -0.75
C ALA A 136 -3.26 19.55 0.65
N TYR A 137 -2.35 18.79 1.29
CA TYR A 137 -1.80 19.11 2.61
C TYR A 137 -0.39 19.70 2.58
N PHE A 138 0.04 20.30 1.46
CA PHE A 138 1.37 20.90 1.31
C PHE A 138 2.52 19.92 1.61
N LYS A 139 2.34 18.66 1.21
CA LYS A 139 3.35 17.60 1.37
C LYS A 139 4.00 17.27 0.05
N LEU A 140 5.31 17.06 0.09
CA LEU A 140 6.11 16.58 -1.02
C LEU A 140 6.67 15.19 -0.72
N SER A 141 6.58 14.31 -1.71
CA SER A 141 7.23 13.01 -1.76
C SER A 141 8.56 13.13 -2.50
N PHE A 142 9.53 12.34 -2.06
CA PHE A 142 10.82 12.17 -2.73
C PHE A 142 11.21 10.71 -2.66
N VAL A 143 11.92 10.23 -3.69
CA VAL A 143 12.42 8.86 -3.74
C VAL A 143 13.39 8.64 -2.58
N GLY A 144 13.20 7.55 -1.84
CA GLY A 144 14.10 7.19 -0.73
C GLY A 144 13.93 8.02 0.55
N LEU A 145 13.10 9.07 0.55
CA LEU A 145 12.92 9.95 1.71
C LEU A 145 11.49 9.86 2.28
N PRO A 146 11.32 10.10 3.59
CA PRO A 146 10.00 10.29 4.17
C PRO A 146 9.27 11.48 3.53
N VAL A 147 7.95 11.38 3.42
CA VAL A 147 7.10 12.50 3.01
C VAL A 147 7.23 13.64 4.02
N ALA A 148 7.49 14.85 3.53
CA ALA A 148 7.68 16.03 4.35
C ALA A 148 6.73 17.16 3.95
N SER A 149 6.34 17.99 4.93
CA SER A 149 5.58 19.21 4.66
C SER A 149 6.52 20.34 4.27
N ILE A 150 6.28 20.98 3.13
CA ILE A 150 7.10 22.11 2.66
C ILE A 150 6.74 23.42 3.38
N SER A 151 5.51 23.54 3.90
CA SER A 151 5.05 24.77 4.56
C SER A 151 5.57 24.94 5.98
N GLY A 152 6.21 23.91 6.57
CA GLY A 152 6.69 23.94 7.96
C GLY A 152 5.58 23.97 9.02
N LYS A 153 4.33 24.27 8.65
CA LYS A 153 3.16 24.41 9.52
C LYS A 153 2.51 23.06 9.88
N CYS A 154 3.28 21.98 10.02
CA CYS A 154 2.68 20.69 10.34
C CYS A 154 2.49 20.52 11.85
N LYS A 155 1.23 20.42 12.28
CA LYS A 155 0.86 20.28 13.70
C LYS A 155 0.93 18.84 14.24
N THR A 156 1.01 17.80 13.40
CA THR A 156 1.04 16.40 13.90
C THR A 156 1.49 15.37 12.85
N PHE A 157 2.28 14.37 13.29
CA PHE A 157 2.66 13.10 12.61
C PHE A 157 3.55 13.11 11.35
N LEU A 158 4.04 14.26 10.87
CA LEU A 158 4.91 14.30 9.69
C LEU A 158 6.40 14.46 10.01
N ALA A 159 7.24 14.01 9.08
CA ALA A 159 8.65 14.34 9.10
C ALA A 159 8.83 15.85 8.87
N PRO A 160 9.68 16.52 9.67
CA PRO A 160 10.03 17.90 9.40
C PRO A 160 10.79 18.01 8.07
N TRP A 161 10.67 19.16 7.41
CA TRP A 161 11.55 19.49 6.29
C TRP A 161 13.00 19.49 6.75
N LYS A 162 13.92 18.97 5.93
CA LYS A 162 15.35 18.81 6.28
C LYS A 162 16.21 19.20 5.08
N ALA A 163 17.51 19.41 5.33
CA ALA A 163 18.50 19.65 4.29
C ALA A 163 18.46 18.60 3.17
N THR A 164 18.26 17.32 3.51
CA THR A 164 18.13 16.22 2.53
C THR A 164 16.93 16.39 1.60
N HIS A 165 15.81 16.93 2.09
CA HIS A 165 14.64 17.20 1.25
C HIS A 165 14.88 18.40 0.33
N GLU A 166 15.63 19.40 0.80
CA GLU A 166 16.00 20.54 -0.02
C GLU A 166 16.99 20.14 -1.13
N GLU A 167 17.95 19.30 -0.83
CA GLU A 167 18.87 18.73 -1.81
C GLU A 167 18.12 17.88 -2.85
N ALA A 168 17.22 17.00 -2.41
CA ALA A 168 16.35 16.24 -3.30
C ALA A 168 15.47 17.16 -4.17
N LEU A 169 14.97 18.26 -3.60
CA LEU A 169 14.20 19.25 -4.34
C LEU A 169 15.06 19.99 -5.38
N ARG A 170 16.33 20.27 -5.12
CA ARG A 170 17.26 20.86 -6.11
C ARG A 170 17.56 19.91 -7.27
N ALA A 171 17.68 18.63 -6.98
CA ALA A 171 17.94 17.59 -7.97
C ALA A 171 16.68 17.13 -8.74
N CYS A 172 15.49 17.59 -8.33
CA CYS A 172 14.24 17.15 -8.97
C CYS A 172 14.12 17.66 -10.41
N GLU A 173 13.72 16.77 -11.32
CA GLU A 173 13.56 17.02 -12.76
C GLU A 173 12.10 16.91 -13.23
N CYS A 174 11.14 16.90 -12.30
CA CYS A 174 9.73 16.89 -12.68
C CYS A 174 9.35 18.14 -13.48
N GLU A 175 8.27 18.06 -14.25
CA GLU A 175 7.83 19.15 -15.14
C GLU A 175 7.64 20.48 -14.40
N CYS A 176 7.20 20.45 -13.13
CA CYS A 176 7.04 21.64 -12.30
C CYS A 176 8.35 22.23 -11.78
N CYS A 177 9.42 21.43 -11.69
CA CYS A 177 10.73 21.85 -11.19
C CYS A 177 11.68 22.30 -12.31
N LYS A 178 11.43 21.87 -13.55
CA LYS A 178 12.30 22.10 -14.70
C LYS A 178 12.49 23.60 -14.97
N GLY A 179 13.75 24.01 -15.10
CA GLY A 179 14.11 25.41 -15.36
C GLY A 179 13.97 26.36 -14.16
N LEU A 180 13.42 25.91 -13.02
CA LEU A 180 13.29 26.71 -11.81
C LEU A 180 14.48 26.51 -10.88
N ASN A 181 14.94 27.60 -10.25
CA ASN A 181 15.87 27.55 -9.13
C ASN A 181 15.14 27.12 -7.83
N ILE A 182 15.90 26.86 -6.76
CA ILE A 182 15.31 26.33 -5.51
C ILE A 182 14.29 27.26 -4.85
N GLN A 183 14.46 28.58 -4.96
CA GLN A 183 13.53 29.55 -4.37
C GLN A 183 12.23 29.59 -5.16
N GLU A 184 12.30 29.56 -6.49
CA GLU A 184 11.14 29.49 -7.38
C GLU A 184 10.36 28.20 -7.16
N ARG A 185 11.04 27.05 -7.05
CA ARG A 185 10.40 25.76 -6.73
C ARG A 185 9.63 25.84 -5.40
N LYS A 186 10.26 26.38 -4.36
CA LYS A 186 9.62 26.54 -3.04
C LYS A 186 8.42 27.47 -3.12
N ALA A 187 8.55 28.61 -3.80
CA ALA A 187 7.46 29.58 -3.97
C ALA A 187 6.25 28.94 -4.68
N LEU A 188 6.49 28.20 -5.78
CA LEU A 188 5.45 27.47 -6.50
C LEU A 188 4.71 26.49 -5.58
N TYR A 189 5.43 25.69 -4.80
CA TYR A 189 4.82 24.70 -3.91
C TYR A 189 4.20 25.28 -2.63
N LEU A 190 4.53 26.52 -2.28
CA LEU A 190 3.90 27.28 -1.19
C LEU A 190 2.72 28.13 -1.66
N LEU A 191 2.46 28.18 -2.97
CA LEU A 191 1.29 28.87 -3.51
C LEU A 191 0.01 28.33 -2.86
N GLY A 192 -0.83 29.25 -2.40
CA GLY A 192 -2.06 28.94 -1.65
C GLY A 192 -1.90 28.75 -0.14
N ASN A 193 -0.68 28.82 0.42
CA ASN A 193 -0.42 28.60 1.85
C ASN A 193 -0.75 29.80 2.76
N GLU A 194 -0.82 31.01 2.18
CA GLU A 194 -1.02 32.23 2.95
C GLU A 194 -2.51 32.58 3.15
N PRO A 195 -2.89 33.14 4.31
CA PRO A 195 -4.24 33.66 4.53
C PRO A 195 -4.61 34.66 3.43
N GLY A 196 -5.81 34.49 2.85
CA GLY A 196 -6.28 35.35 1.75
C GLY A 196 -5.87 34.90 0.34
N SER A 197 -5.13 33.79 0.18
CA SER A 197 -4.84 33.23 -1.14
C SER A 197 -6.13 32.92 -1.91
N THR A 198 -6.10 33.20 -3.22
CA THR A 198 -7.23 32.97 -4.12
C THR A 198 -7.53 31.47 -4.30
N THR A 199 -8.68 31.13 -4.88
CA THR A 199 -9.01 29.74 -5.21
C THR A 199 -8.06 29.22 -6.29
N GLU A 200 -7.70 30.08 -7.23
CA GLU A 200 -6.78 29.84 -8.33
C GLU A 200 -5.38 29.53 -7.83
N ASP A 201 -4.85 30.31 -6.87
CA ASP A 201 -3.54 30.08 -6.26
C ASP A 201 -3.47 28.73 -5.55
N LYS A 202 -4.53 28.38 -4.79
CA LYS A 202 -4.62 27.10 -4.09
C LYS A 202 -4.64 25.94 -5.08
N ALA A 203 -5.44 26.06 -6.15
CA ALA A 203 -5.54 25.04 -7.18
C ALA A 203 -4.21 24.85 -7.91
N ALA A 204 -3.54 25.94 -8.32
CA ALA A 204 -2.25 25.90 -8.99
C ALA A 204 -1.16 25.28 -8.11
N GLY A 205 -1.08 25.68 -6.83
CA GLY A 205 -0.15 25.09 -5.87
C GLY A 205 -0.41 23.60 -5.64
N GLU A 206 -1.68 23.19 -5.46
CA GLU A 206 -2.05 21.78 -5.29
C GLU A 206 -1.71 20.96 -6.54
N GLN A 207 -2.00 21.49 -7.73
CA GLN A 207 -1.68 20.83 -8.99
C GLN A 207 -0.16 20.62 -9.13
N ALA A 208 0.65 21.64 -8.87
CA ALA A 208 2.11 21.53 -8.94
C ALA A 208 2.64 20.46 -7.96
N ARG A 209 2.16 20.46 -6.71
CA ARG A 209 2.54 19.43 -5.73
C ARG A 209 2.05 18.03 -6.15
N GLY A 210 0.88 17.94 -6.79
CA GLY A 210 0.33 16.69 -7.32
C GLY A 210 1.22 16.10 -8.41
N ILE A 211 1.64 16.91 -9.38
CA ILE A 211 2.55 16.53 -10.47
C ILE A 211 3.92 16.09 -9.91
N HIS A 212 4.46 16.83 -8.95
CA HIS A 212 5.70 16.45 -8.26
C HIS A 212 5.56 15.09 -7.56
N ASN A 213 4.49 14.90 -6.78
CA ASN A 213 4.27 13.69 -6.01
C ASN A 213 4.05 12.46 -6.90
N ILE A 214 3.31 12.58 -8.01
CA ILE A 214 3.12 11.46 -8.94
C ILE A 214 4.42 11.10 -9.66
N HIS A 215 5.23 12.09 -10.05
CA HIS A 215 6.55 11.85 -10.64
C HIS A 215 7.44 11.03 -9.71
N HIS A 216 7.55 11.43 -8.44
CA HIS A 216 8.34 10.65 -7.47
C HIS A 216 7.73 9.28 -7.15
N MET A 217 6.42 9.10 -7.23
CA MET A 217 5.79 7.79 -7.09
C MET A 217 6.14 6.86 -8.25
N ILE A 218 6.26 7.39 -9.48
CA ILE A 218 6.74 6.64 -10.65
C ILE A 218 8.19 6.22 -10.45
N LEU A 219 9.06 7.13 -10.00
CA LEU A 219 10.45 6.81 -9.73
C LEU A 219 10.62 5.75 -8.60
N GLU A 220 9.78 5.78 -7.56
CA GLU A 220 9.77 4.73 -6.53
C GLU A 220 9.31 3.38 -7.10
N ARG A 221 8.42 3.38 -8.11
CA ARG A 221 8.01 2.17 -8.84
C ARG A 221 9.18 1.59 -9.63
N GLU A 222 9.85 2.41 -10.43
CA GLU A 222 11.01 1.99 -11.23
C GLU A 222 12.13 1.44 -10.32
N LEU A 223 12.42 2.14 -9.22
CA LEU A 223 13.38 1.68 -8.22
C LEU A 223 12.98 0.32 -7.61
N ALA A 224 11.69 0.09 -7.34
CA ALA A 224 11.21 -1.19 -6.85
C ALA A 224 11.33 -2.30 -7.89
N GLU A 225 11.03 -2.02 -9.16
CA GLU A 225 11.15 -2.95 -10.29
C GLU A 225 12.61 -3.39 -10.48
N ASP A 226 13.55 -2.44 -10.44
CA ASP A 226 14.99 -2.71 -10.57
C ASP A 226 15.55 -3.58 -9.43
N MET A 227 14.97 -3.47 -8.24
CA MET A 227 15.42 -4.22 -7.07
C MET A 227 14.65 -5.53 -6.86
N ALA A 228 13.44 -5.68 -7.43
CA ALA A 228 12.57 -6.83 -7.22
C ALA A 228 13.31 -8.15 -7.52
N GLY A 229 13.11 -9.14 -6.64
CA GLY A 229 13.79 -10.44 -6.74
C GLY A 229 15.27 -10.45 -6.34
N THR A 230 15.89 -9.30 -6.05
CA THR A 230 17.30 -9.26 -5.64
C THR A 230 17.48 -9.29 -4.12
N PRO A 231 18.59 -9.84 -3.59
CA PRO A 231 18.92 -9.75 -2.16
C PRO A 231 19.12 -8.32 -1.66
N LYS A 232 19.44 -7.38 -2.56
CA LYS A 232 19.65 -5.96 -2.24
C LYS A 232 18.34 -5.29 -1.81
N TYR A 233 17.20 -5.73 -2.32
CA TYR A 233 15.93 -5.08 -2.03
C TYR A 233 15.53 -5.16 -0.56
N PHE A 234 15.69 -6.34 0.05
CA PHE A 234 15.39 -6.51 1.46
C PHE A 234 16.28 -5.61 2.34
N ARG A 235 17.57 -5.46 1.97
CA ARG A 235 18.50 -4.57 2.68
C ARG A 235 18.03 -3.12 2.60
N TYR A 236 17.72 -2.65 1.39
CA TYR A 236 17.17 -1.32 1.15
C TYR A 236 15.91 -1.08 2.01
N LEU A 237 14.96 -2.02 2.03
CA LEU A 237 13.74 -1.87 2.81
C LEU A 237 13.98 -1.92 4.32
N LYS A 238 14.94 -2.71 4.81
CA LYS A 238 15.34 -2.70 6.21
C LYS A 238 15.86 -1.34 6.64
N GLU A 239 16.67 -0.70 5.81
CA GLU A 239 17.19 0.66 6.06
C GLU A 239 16.06 1.69 6.00
N ARG A 240 15.26 1.66 4.93
CA ARG A 240 14.12 2.55 4.71
C ARG A 240 13.09 2.48 5.85
N PHE A 241 12.79 1.29 6.34
CA PHE A 241 11.82 1.07 7.41
C PHE A 241 12.45 1.00 8.81
N ALA A 242 13.75 1.26 8.97
CA ALA A 242 14.48 1.10 10.24
C ALA A 242 13.82 1.84 11.41
N ARG A 243 13.25 3.03 11.14
CA ARG A 243 12.58 3.88 12.13
C ARG A 243 11.06 3.72 12.13
N SER A 244 10.50 2.94 11.21
CA SER A 244 9.05 2.74 11.11
C SER A 244 8.60 1.65 12.08
N ARG A 245 7.96 2.04 13.17
CA ARG A 245 7.33 1.10 14.12
C ARG A 245 6.25 0.26 13.43
N ASN A 246 5.56 0.83 12.44
CA ASN A 246 4.45 0.18 11.76
C ASN A 246 4.94 -0.78 10.68
N LEU A 247 5.85 -0.37 9.79
CA LEU A 247 6.17 -1.14 8.58
C LEU A 247 7.23 -2.22 8.81
N ARG A 248 8.15 -2.01 9.76
CA ARG A 248 9.23 -2.97 10.03
C ARG A 248 8.71 -4.38 10.38
N PRO A 249 7.68 -4.54 11.24
CA PRO A 249 7.08 -5.86 11.49
C PRO A 249 6.47 -6.52 10.25
N PHE A 250 5.84 -5.77 9.35
CA PHE A 250 5.28 -6.33 8.11
C PHE A 250 6.36 -6.75 7.11
N LEU A 251 7.44 -5.96 6.98
CA LEU A 251 8.59 -6.35 6.18
C LEU A 251 9.18 -7.67 6.68
N GLN A 252 9.35 -7.80 8.00
CA GLN A 252 9.86 -9.03 8.60
C GLN A 252 8.90 -10.21 8.36
N ALA A 253 7.60 -10.03 8.55
CA ALA A 253 6.60 -11.05 8.28
C ALA A 253 6.59 -11.49 6.81
N SER A 254 6.77 -10.56 5.87
CA SER A 254 6.87 -10.85 4.43
C SER A 254 8.12 -11.65 4.09
N HIS A 255 9.24 -11.28 4.70
CA HIS A 255 10.50 -12.00 4.53
C HIS A 255 10.39 -13.43 5.09
N GLU A 256 9.87 -13.59 6.30
CA GLU A 256 9.62 -14.92 6.89
C GLU A 256 8.69 -15.76 6.02
N ALA A 257 7.62 -15.18 5.48
CA ALA A 257 6.66 -15.91 4.65
C ALA A 257 7.27 -16.47 3.36
N ARG A 258 8.26 -15.77 2.79
CA ARG A 258 8.97 -16.21 1.59
C ARG A 258 9.96 -17.35 1.84
N PHE A 259 10.54 -17.43 3.04
CA PHE A 259 11.65 -18.35 3.34
C PHE A 259 11.29 -19.44 4.36
N GLN A 260 10.13 -19.38 5.02
CA GLN A 260 9.62 -20.38 5.97
C GLN A 260 8.12 -20.64 5.77
N PRO A 261 7.74 -21.43 4.74
CA PRO A 261 6.34 -21.68 4.40
C PRO A 261 5.58 -22.60 5.37
N ASP A 262 6.07 -22.87 6.60
CA ASP A 262 5.40 -23.81 7.52
C ASP A 262 4.13 -23.19 8.13
N LEU A 263 3.08 -23.19 7.32
CA LEU A 263 1.73 -22.75 7.63
C LEU A 263 1.15 -23.54 8.80
N VAL A 264 1.53 -24.82 8.96
CA VAL A 264 1.08 -25.69 10.05
C VAL A 264 1.64 -25.22 11.39
N ARG A 265 2.94 -24.90 11.45
CA ARG A 265 3.56 -24.32 12.65
C ARG A 265 2.96 -22.94 12.97
N PHE A 266 2.73 -22.12 11.96
CA PHE A 266 2.10 -20.81 12.14
C PHE A 266 0.66 -20.91 12.68
N ILE A 267 -0.17 -21.80 12.14
CA ILE A 267 -1.55 -22.03 12.63
C ILE A 267 -1.52 -22.54 14.09
N LYS A 268 -0.57 -23.42 14.44
CA LYS A 268 -0.38 -23.89 15.82
C LYS A 268 0.00 -22.73 16.76
N ASP A 269 0.86 -21.82 16.32
CA ASP A 269 1.29 -20.66 17.10
C ASP A 269 0.18 -19.61 17.26
N LEU A 270 -0.66 -19.39 16.24
CA LEU A 270 -1.87 -18.55 16.34
C LEU A 270 -2.85 -19.11 17.36
N LYS A 271 -3.20 -20.39 17.24
CA LYS A 271 -4.14 -21.06 18.17
C LYS A 271 -3.64 -21.04 19.62
N ARG A 272 -2.33 -21.16 19.84
CA ARG A 272 -1.72 -21.04 21.18
C ARG A 272 -1.88 -19.64 21.77
N LYS A 273 -1.72 -18.59 20.96
CA LYS A 273 -1.88 -17.20 21.39
C LYS A 273 -3.33 -16.83 21.65
N GLU A 274 -4.27 -17.36 20.88
CA GLU A 274 -5.72 -17.19 21.11
C GLU A 274 -6.20 -17.93 22.38
N ALA A 275 -5.50 -18.99 22.79
CA ALA A 275 -5.81 -19.78 23.98
C ALA A 275 -5.17 -19.27 25.29
N THR A 276 -4.36 -18.21 25.24
CA THR A 276 -3.74 -17.62 26.43
C THR A 276 -4.45 -16.30 26.77
N PRO A 277 -5.12 -16.19 27.94
CA PRO A 277 -5.87 -14.98 28.33
C PRO A 277 -4.99 -13.75 28.51
#